data_AF-W7YQG5-F1
#
_entry.id   AF-W7YQG5-F1
#
_cell.length_a   1.000
_cell.length_b   1.000
_cell.length_c   1.000
_cell.angle_alpha   90.00
_cell.angle_beta   90.00
_cell.angle_gamma   90.00
#
_symmetry.space_group_name_H-M   'P 1'
#
loop_
_entity.id
_entity.type
_entity.pdbx_description
1 polymer ?
#
loop_
_entity_poly.entity_id
_entity_poly.type
_entity_poly.pdbx_seq_one_letter_code
_entity_poly.pdbx_strand_id
1 'polypeptide(L)' 'MKPYDEEKHEYLILEMMNAEDVALNGEEADTIMTELEELPSPEVIAEQVKRAGFDTFEVTLVKETVKRYQV' A
#
# COMPACT_ATOMS: atom_id res chain seq x y z
N MET A 1 -16.57 -32.00 -2.45
CA MET A 1 -15.28 -31.28 -2.48
C MET A 1 -15.57 -29.80 -2.61
N LYS A 2 -14.85 -28.92 -1.89
CA LYS A 2 -14.91 -27.49 -2.21
C LYS A 2 -14.23 -27.30 -3.58
N PRO A 3 -14.84 -26.58 -4.54
CA PRO A 3 -14.30 -26.43 -5.90
C PRO A 3 -13.15 -25.42 -5.99
N TYR A 4 -12.77 -24.81 -4.87
CA TYR A 4 -11.70 -23.85 -4.77
C TYR A 4 -11.11 -23.87 -3.36
N ASP A 5 -9.84 -23.51 -3.29
CA ASP A 5 -9.15 -23.15 -2.07
C ASP A 5 -9.34 -21.65 -1.81
N GLU A 6 -9.64 -21.29 -0.56
CA GLU A 6 -9.73 -19.88 -0.12
C GLU A 6 -8.45 -19.49 0.59
N GLU A 7 -7.81 -18.44 0.11
CA GLU A 7 -6.63 -17.83 0.71
C GLU A 7 -6.98 -16.39 1.10
N LYS A 8 -6.70 -16.01 2.36
CA LYS A 8 -6.94 -14.64 2.83
C LYS A 8 -5.60 -13.94 2.95
N HIS A 9 -5.49 -12.80 2.30
CA HIS A 9 -4.34 -11.92 2.41
C HIS A 9 -4.76 -10.64 3.12
N GLU A 10 -3.98 -10.25 4.11
CA GLU A 10 -4.07 -8.96 4.75
C GLU A 10 -2.70 -8.32 4.63
N TYR A 11 -2.64 -7.21 3.90
CA TYR A 11 -1.42 -6.48 3.65
C TYR A 11 -1.71 -4.98 3.58
N LEU A 12 -0.65 -4.21 3.62
CA LEU A 12 -0.70 -2.76 3.65
C LEU A 12 -0.07 -2.23 2.38
N ILE A 13 -0.62 -1.15 1.85
CA ILE A 13 -0.04 -0.40 0.74
C ILE A 13 0.30 0.98 1.29
N LEU A 14 1.57 1.37 1.14
CA LEU A 14 2.05 2.72 1.43
C LEU A 14 2.30 3.41 0.09
N GLU A 15 1.59 4.49 -0.17
CA GLU A 15 1.78 5.32 -1.37
C GLU A 15 2.47 6.60 -0.95
N MET A 16 3.57 6.97 -1.59
CA MET A 16 4.35 8.17 -1.27
C MET A 16 4.28 9.13 -2.46
N MET A 17 4.07 10.41 -2.19
CA MET A 17 3.85 11.41 -3.24
C MET A 17 4.59 12.71 -2.93
N ASN A 18 5.06 13.38 -3.98
CA ASN A 18 5.51 14.77 -3.87
C ASN A 18 4.32 15.70 -3.99
N ALA A 19 4.28 16.75 -3.18
CA ALA A 19 3.14 17.66 -3.17
C ALA A 19 3.01 18.43 -4.49
N GLU A 20 4.14 18.73 -5.14
CA GLU A 20 4.17 19.38 -6.46
C GLU A 20 3.64 18.48 -7.57
N ASP A 21 3.97 17.18 -7.57
CA ASP A 21 3.52 16.21 -8.57
C ASP A 21 2.01 15.93 -8.46
N VAL A 22 1.49 15.84 -7.23
CA VAL A 22 0.03 15.72 -6.98
C VAL A 22 -0.70 16.97 -7.48
N ALA A 23 -0.13 18.15 -7.27
CA ALA A 23 -0.75 19.41 -7.70
C ALA A 23 -0.72 19.63 -9.21
N LEU A 24 0.30 19.12 -9.92
CA LEU A 24 0.53 19.37 -11.35
C LEU A 24 0.01 18.26 -12.26
N ASN A 25 0.13 16.99 -11.87
CA ASN A 25 -0.15 15.83 -12.72
C ASN A 25 -1.38 15.01 -12.28
N GLY A 26 -2.01 15.37 -11.17
CA GLY A 26 -3.28 14.80 -10.72
C GLY A 26 -3.20 13.38 -10.15
N GLU A 27 -2.43 12.46 -10.74
CA GLU A 27 -2.43 11.04 -10.34
C GLU A 27 -1.13 10.24 -10.65
N GLU A 28 -0.06 10.82 -11.21
CA GLU A 28 1.18 10.07 -11.46
C GLU A 28 2.08 10.09 -10.20
N ALA A 29 1.66 9.36 -9.17
CA ALA A 29 2.46 9.10 -7.98
C ALA A 29 3.37 7.86 -8.19
N ASP A 30 4.62 7.94 -7.77
CA ASP A 30 5.49 6.77 -7.65
C ASP A 30 5.01 5.89 -6.47
N THR A 31 4.16 4.89 -6.77
CA THR A 31 3.64 3.97 -5.76
C THR A 31 4.70 2.93 -5.35
N ILE A 32 5.22 3.01 -4.13
CA ILE A 32 6.10 1.99 -3.55
C ILE A 32 5.28 1.05 -2.65
N MET A 33 4.72 0.00 -3.25
CA MET A 33 4.00 -1.03 -2.49
C MET A 33 4.95 -1.80 -1.58
N THR A 34 4.71 -1.74 -0.26
CA THR A 34 5.49 -2.49 0.73
C THR A 34 4.55 -3.33 1.58
N GLU A 35 4.69 -4.65 1.49
CA GLU A 35 3.99 -5.59 2.37
C GLU A 35 4.63 -5.54 3.76
N LEU A 36 3.86 -5.12 4.76
CA LEU A 36 4.30 -5.05 6.15
C LEU A 36 3.42 -5.97 7.00
N GLU A 37 4.03 -6.76 7.90
CA GLU A 37 3.29 -7.59 8.87
C GLU A 37 2.60 -6.72 9.95
N GLU A 38 3.20 -5.56 10.28
CA GLU A 38 2.63 -4.55 11.19
C GLU A 38 2.94 -3.14 10.67
N LEU A 39 1.98 -2.21 10.76
CA LEU A 39 2.21 -0.80 10.45
C LEU A 39 3.12 -0.17 11.52
N PRO A 40 4.24 0.48 11.12
CA PRO A 40 4.89 1.47 11.97
C PRO A 40 3.88 2.57 12.33
N SER A 41 4.08 3.26 13.44
CA SER A 41 3.22 4.40 13.77
C SER A 41 3.24 5.43 12.63
N PRO A 42 2.14 6.17 12.39
CA PRO A 42 2.07 7.19 11.34
C PRO A 42 3.23 8.20 11.39
N GLU A 43 3.77 8.47 12.59
CA GLU A 43 4.93 9.33 12.82
C GLU A 43 6.21 8.74 12.20
N VAL A 44 6.44 7.44 12.35
CA VAL A 44 7.59 6.74 11.77
C VAL A 44 7.48 6.70 10.26
N ILE A 45 6.28 6.47 9.72
CA ILE A 45 6.01 6.50 8.28
C ILE A 45 6.28 7.90 7.74
N ALA A 46 5.73 8.95 8.37
CA ALA A 46 5.97 10.33 7.97
C ALA A 46 7.46 10.70 7.97
N GLU A 47 8.23 10.23 8.95
CA GLU A 47 9.67 10.47 9.01
C GLU A 47 10.41 9.76 7.86
N GLN A 48 10.03 8.50 7.54
CA GLN A 48 10.62 7.76 6.43
C GLN A 48 10.28 8.37 5.06
N VAL A 49 9.02 8.74 4.86
CA VAL A 49 8.52 9.42 3.65
C VAL A 49 9.30 10.71 3.41
N LYS A 50 9.45 11.54 4.46
CA LYS A 50 10.24 12.77 4.41
C LYS A 50 11.73 12.52 4.12
N ARG A 51 12.32 11.46 4.70
CA ARG A 51 13.72 11.08 4.42
C ARG A 51 13.92 10.57 3.00
N ALA A 52 12.91 9.93 2.43
CA ALA A 52 12.91 9.48 1.04
C ALA A 52 12.69 10.63 0.04
N GLY A 53 12.35 11.82 0.53
CA GLY A 53 12.19 13.03 -0.30
C GLY A 53 10.76 13.29 -0.75
N PHE A 54 9.79 12.56 -0.21
CA PHE A 54 8.37 12.74 -0.49
C PHE A 54 7.70 13.63 0.55
N ASP A 55 6.65 14.34 0.15
CA ASP A 55 5.96 15.34 0.99
C ASP A 55 4.70 14.77 1.64
N THR A 56 4.03 13.83 0.96
CA THR A 56 2.77 13.24 1.41
C THR A 56 2.80 11.73 1.28
N PHE A 57 1.94 11.06 2.03
CA PHE A 57 1.76 9.62 1.94
C PHE A 57 0.33 9.21 2.24
N GLU A 58 -0.08 8.09 1.66
CA GLU A 58 -1.36 7.43 1.92
C GLU A 58 -1.11 5.99 2.37
N VAL A 59 -1.88 5.54 3.36
CA VAL A 59 -1.81 4.17 3.88
C VAL A 59 -3.14 3.49 3.66
N THR A 60 -3.13 2.41 2.87
CA THR A 60 -4.31 1.62 2.58
C THR A 60 -4.17 0.22 3.16
N LEU A 61 -5.10 -0.16 4.03
CA LEU A 61 -5.22 -1.54 4.52
C LEU A 61 -6.03 -2.36 3.53
N VAL A 62 -5.39 -3.37 2.93
CA VAL A 62 -6.04 -4.27 1.99
C VAL A 62 -6.32 -5.59 2.68
N LYS A 63 -7.60 -6.00 2.65
CA LYS A 63 -8.04 -7.33 3.06
C LYS A 63 -8.67 -7.99 1.85
N GLU A 64 -7.99 -8.97 1.27
CA GLU A 64 -8.53 -9.70 0.13
C GLU A 64 -8.70 -11.19 0.44
N THR A 65 -9.72 -11.78 -0.19
CA THR A 65 -9.95 -13.23 -0.15
C THR A 65 -9.84 -13.75 -1.57
N VAL A 66 -8.72 -14.40 -1.85
CA VAL A 66 -8.41 -15.00 -3.14
C VAL A 66 -8.99 -16.41 -3.17
N LYS A 67 -9.82 -16.70 -4.19
CA LYS A 67 -10.36 -18.03 -4.45
C LYS A 67 -9.60 -18.69 -5.59
N ARG A 68 -8.80 -19.72 -5.30
CA ARG A 68 -8.06 -20.48 -6.30
C ARG A 68 -8.86 -21.71 -6.69
N TYR A 69 -9.40 -21.74 -7.91
CA TYR A 69 -10.13 -22.89 -8.43
C TYR A 69 -9.14 -23.97 -8.88
N GLN A 70 -9.35 -25.21 -8.47
CA GLN A 70 -8.57 -26.34 -8.98
C GLN A 70 -9.10 -26.66 -10.38
N VAL A 71 -8.23 -26.55 -11.40
CA VAL A 71 -8.53 -26.85 -12.81
C VAL A 71 -8.32 -28.32 -13.09
#